data_AF-A0A671SPK8-F1
#
_entry.id   AF-A0A671SPK8-F1
#
_cell.length_a   1.000
_cell.length_b   1.000
_cell.length_c   1.000
_cell.angle_alpha   90.00
_cell.angle_beta   90.00
_cell.angle_gamma   90.00
#
_symmetry.space_group_name_H-M   'P 1'
#
loop_
_entity.id
_entity.type
_entity.pdbx_description
1 polymer ?
#
loop_
_entity_poly.entity_id
_entity_poly.type
_entity_poly.pdbx_seq_one_letter_code
_entity_poly.pdbx_strand_id
1 'polypeptide(L)'
;MTSERCIEGDFFHRSLYKCQRCETKYEIIKGYEFTENCGWSDEQQQIESPYRPCRDGTFNDGSQVICQNCRSCPPPQFTACKCKNTSDTICCKQGEQFFNGKCIPQPSQTTRITTASTTVHSSVASSSPSPSPQNFPDPSPSTQNFPGPSPRPHNSIPSPHSFMPNPSPSSYEGSHSHFIGIYVCFGILSTLALACLFLFIRRRTKPFNEAPEVHDAPLKTVLDNLDVLEELVLVLDPYISGAKNTRHLAAQCSFSFAWINYAYSMKDHKSPLVAVLEGVVTKNPDWTVGHLAELLTAIGRNDAVEILAKLPAGV
;
A
#
# COMPACT_ATOMS: atom_id res chain seq x y z
N MET A 1 1.76 2.89 15.25
CA MET A 1 1.62 1.42 15.21
C MET A 1 1.58 1.05 13.73
N THR A 2 2.57 0.31 13.26
CA THR A 2 2.61 -0.25 11.91
C THR A 2 1.49 -1.29 11.77
N SER A 3 0.83 -1.31 10.62
CA SER A 3 -0.29 -2.21 10.33
C SER A 3 0.17 -3.67 10.32
N GLU A 4 -0.50 -4.56 11.05
CA GLU A 4 -0.32 -6.02 10.93
C GLU A 4 -1.09 -6.64 9.74
N ARG A 5 -1.73 -5.81 8.89
CA ARG A 5 -2.62 -6.33 7.83
C ARG A 5 -1.87 -6.84 6.61
N CYS A 6 -0.63 -6.45 6.41
CA CYS A 6 0.12 -6.68 5.19
C CYS A 6 1.46 -7.36 5.47
N ILE A 7 1.92 -8.16 4.50
CA ILE A 7 3.22 -8.84 4.57
C ILE A 7 4.38 -7.84 4.40
N GLU A 8 5.60 -8.27 4.73
CA GLU A 8 6.80 -7.43 4.53
C GLU A 8 6.93 -7.00 3.06
N GLY A 9 7.25 -5.72 2.85
CA GLY A 9 7.32 -5.12 1.51
C GLY A 9 5.97 -4.63 0.96
N ASP A 10 4.89 -4.72 1.73
CA ASP A 10 3.57 -4.19 1.37
C ASP A 10 3.10 -3.12 2.36
N PHE A 11 2.16 -2.26 1.92
CA PHE A 11 1.43 -1.30 2.76
C PHE A 11 -0.07 -1.37 2.50
N PHE A 12 -0.87 -1.02 3.52
CA PHE A 12 -2.32 -1.03 3.40
C PHE A 12 -2.86 0.19 2.62
N HIS A 13 -3.44 -0.06 1.45
CA HIS A 13 -4.06 0.98 0.63
C HIS A 13 -5.55 1.12 0.95
N ARG A 14 -5.89 1.92 1.96
CA ARG A 14 -7.24 2.16 2.49
C ARG A 14 -8.34 2.37 1.46
N SER A 15 -8.16 3.21 0.45
CA SER A 15 -9.22 3.47 -0.55
C SER A 15 -9.52 2.28 -1.46
N LEU A 16 -8.57 1.35 -1.60
CA LEU A 16 -8.76 0.11 -2.35
C LEU A 16 -8.96 -1.11 -1.43
N TYR A 17 -8.84 -0.90 -0.11
CA TYR A 17 -8.93 -1.92 0.93
C TYR A 17 -8.09 -3.17 0.63
N LYS A 18 -6.86 -2.97 0.14
CA LYS A 18 -5.93 -4.06 -0.17
C LYS A 18 -4.51 -3.68 0.18
N CYS A 19 -3.68 -4.68 0.46
CA CYS A 19 -2.24 -4.51 0.51
C CYS A 19 -1.73 -4.21 -0.90
N GLN A 20 -0.86 -3.20 -1.00
CA GLN A 20 -0.13 -2.87 -2.20
C GLN A 20 1.35 -2.96 -1.90
N ARG A 21 2.11 -3.36 -2.91
CA ARG A 21 3.55 -3.46 -2.75
C ARG A 21 4.22 -2.10 -2.69
N CYS A 22 5.22 -1.96 -1.84
CA CYS A 22 6.00 -0.73 -1.71
C CYS A 22 6.59 -0.27 -3.04
N GLU A 23 7.05 -1.20 -3.89
CA GLU A 23 7.67 -0.88 -5.18
C GLU A 23 6.69 -0.30 -6.21
N THR A 24 5.38 -0.36 -5.96
CA THR A 24 4.39 0.32 -6.83
C THR A 24 4.36 1.83 -6.62
N LYS A 25 4.89 2.30 -5.49
CA LYS A 25 4.90 3.71 -5.09
C LYS A 25 6.31 4.28 -4.94
N TYR A 26 7.27 3.43 -4.57
CA TYR A 26 8.63 3.83 -4.25
C TYR A 26 9.63 3.01 -5.07
N GLU A 27 10.74 3.62 -5.45
CA GLU A 27 11.80 2.90 -6.16
C GLU A 27 12.63 2.07 -5.19
N ILE A 28 13.13 0.91 -5.64
CA ILE A 28 14.07 0.12 -4.85
C ILE A 28 15.45 0.78 -4.91
N ILE A 29 16.01 1.13 -3.74
CA ILE A 29 17.29 1.84 -3.62
C ILE A 29 18.37 0.88 -3.12
N LYS A 30 19.54 0.90 -3.78
CA LYS A 30 20.70 0.11 -3.36
C LYS A 30 21.13 0.49 -1.95
N GLY A 31 21.39 -0.50 -1.11
CA GLY A 31 21.79 -0.30 0.29
C GLY A 31 20.65 -0.06 1.26
N TYR A 32 19.40 -0.11 0.80
CA TYR A 32 18.21 0.09 1.63
C TYR A 32 17.21 -1.03 1.41
N GLU A 33 16.37 -1.24 2.42
CA GLU A 33 15.14 -2.02 2.36
C GLU A 33 13.95 -1.14 2.66
N PHE A 34 12.75 -1.59 2.30
CA PHE A 34 11.55 -0.92 2.75
C PHE A 34 11.36 -1.11 4.26
N THR A 35 11.04 -0.02 4.94
CA THR A 35 10.53 -0.08 6.31
C THR A 35 9.16 -0.77 6.30
N GLU A 36 8.74 -1.33 7.44
CA GLU A 36 7.40 -1.92 7.58
C GLU A 36 6.31 -0.99 7.05
N ASN A 37 5.38 -1.54 6.27
CA ASN A 37 4.32 -0.76 5.63
C ASN A 37 4.83 0.42 4.77
N CYS A 38 6.08 0.36 4.30
CA CYS A 38 6.78 1.47 3.64
C CYS A 38 6.65 2.79 4.43
N GLY A 39 6.63 2.72 5.76
CA GLY A 39 6.47 3.86 6.66
C GLY A 39 5.07 4.47 6.73
N TRP A 40 4.05 3.78 6.22
CA TRP A 40 2.64 4.20 6.30
C TRP A 40 1.91 3.61 7.51
N SER A 41 1.03 4.42 8.07
CA SER A 41 0.02 4.00 9.03
C SER A 41 -1.22 3.43 8.35
N ASP A 42 -2.06 2.76 9.13
CA ASP A 42 -3.37 2.29 8.71
C ASP A 42 -4.33 3.42 8.30
N GLU A 43 -4.13 4.61 8.85
CA GLU A 43 -4.85 5.82 8.54
C GLU A 43 -4.36 6.50 7.24
N GLN A 44 -3.38 5.90 6.56
CA GLN A 44 -2.66 6.48 5.43
C GLN A 44 -1.90 7.76 5.77
N GLN A 45 -1.30 7.81 6.95
CA GLN A 45 -0.33 8.83 7.27
C GLN A 45 1.08 8.25 7.12
N GLN A 46 1.98 8.99 6.47
CA GLN A 46 3.39 8.60 6.45
C GLN A 46 4.03 9.00 7.78
N ILE A 47 4.33 8.00 8.61
CA ILE A 47 4.88 8.19 9.97
C ILE A 47 6.41 8.23 9.92
N GLU A 48 7.01 7.48 8.99
CA GLU A 48 8.45 7.36 8.88
C GLU A 48 8.92 7.28 7.43
N SER A 49 10.25 7.31 7.26
CA SER A 49 10.87 7.08 5.96
C SER A 49 10.45 5.71 5.41
N PRO A 50 10.13 5.61 4.11
CA PRO A 50 9.81 4.33 3.51
C PRO A 50 11.03 3.43 3.42
N TYR A 51 12.25 3.97 3.61
CA TYR A 51 13.51 3.26 3.51
C TYR A 51 14.22 3.15 4.85
N ARG A 52 14.83 1.99 5.09
CA ARG A 52 15.77 1.68 6.17
C ARG A 52 17.09 1.16 5.58
N PRO A 53 18.27 1.62 6.04
CA PRO A 53 19.54 1.10 5.51
C PRO A 53 19.73 -0.37 5.87
N CYS A 54 20.38 -1.12 5.00
CA CYS A 54 20.76 -2.51 5.29
C CYS A 54 21.65 -2.59 6.53
N ARG A 55 21.38 -3.59 7.37
CA ARG A 55 22.17 -3.87 8.58
C ARG A 55 23.50 -4.52 8.21
N ASP A 56 24.45 -4.47 9.15
CA ASP A 56 25.73 -5.16 8.99
C ASP A 56 25.53 -6.65 8.70
N GLY A 57 26.25 -7.16 7.70
CA GLY A 57 26.10 -8.55 7.23
C GLY A 57 24.90 -8.79 6.30
N THR A 58 24.23 -7.73 5.86
CA THR A 58 23.19 -7.78 4.82
C THR A 58 23.47 -6.82 3.66
N PHE A 59 22.86 -7.05 2.51
CA PHE A 59 22.99 -6.20 1.33
C PHE A 59 21.70 -6.09 0.52
N ASN A 60 21.59 -5.01 -0.25
CA ASN A 60 20.63 -4.88 -1.33
C ASN A 60 21.29 -4.19 -2.52
N ASP A 61 21.42 -4.89 -3.64
CA ASP A 61 22.01 -4.39 -4.88
C ASP A 61 21.03 -3.59 -5.76
N GLY A 62 19.83 -3.34 -5.24
CA GLY A 62 18.74 -2.66 -5.93
C GLY A 62 17.74 -3.60 -6.60
N SER A 63 17.86 -4.92 -6.37
CA SER A 63 16.96 -5.92 -6.97
C SER A 63 15.84 -6.41 -6.05
N GLN A 64 15.93 -6.16 -4.74
CA GLN A 64 15.02 -6.72 -3.75
C GLN A 64 14.33 -5.64 -2.92
N VAL A 65 13.17 -5.96 -2.34
CA VAL A 65 12.44 -5.07 -1.42
C VAL A 65 13.00 -5.09 0.02
N ILE A 66 13.72 -6.16 0.37
CA ILE A 66 14.30 -6.42 1.69
C ILE A 66 15.78 -6.77 1.55
N CYS A 67 16.62 -6.36 2.50
CA CYS A 67 18.05 -6.67 2.50
C CYS A 67 18.27 -8.16 2.69
N GLN A 68 19.17 -8.73 1.89
CA GLN A 68 19.50 -10.14 1.89
C GLN A 68 20.74 -10.40 2.73
N ASN A 69 20.82 -11.56 3.39
CA ASN A 69 22.03 -11.97 4.08
C ASN A 69 23.19 -12.13 3.10
N CYS A 70 24.34 -11.58 3.48
CA CYS A 70 25.58 -11.78 2.73
C CYS A 70 25.93 -13.27 2.68
N ARG A 71 26.33 -13.74 1.50
CA ARG A 71 26.78 -15.12 1.34
C ARG A 71 28.16 -15.31 1.96
N SER A 72 28.39 -16.54 2.43
CA SER A 72 29.73 -17.02 2.79
C SER A 72 30.27 -17.90 1.67
N CYS A 73 31.57 -17.82 1.40
CA CYS A 73 32.20 -18.63 0.36
C CYS A 73 32.56 -20.02 0.92
N PRO A 74 31.90 -21.11 0.47
CA PRO A 74 32.25 -22.43 0.92
C PRO A 74 33.56 -22.90 0.28
N PRO A 75 34.40 -23.67 0.98
CA PRO A 75 35.56 -24.31 0.38
C PRO A 75 35.15 -25.18 -0.84
N PRO A 76 35.95 -25.22 -1.93
CA PRO A 76 37.29 -24.64 -2.11
C PRO A 76 37.31 -23.20 -2.64
N GLN A 77 36.20 -22.45 -2.53
CA GLN A 77 36.13 -21.06 -2.98
C GLN A 77 36.74 -20.12 -1.94
N PHE A 78 37.25 -18.99 -2.39
CA PHE A 78 37.74 -17.92 -1.52
C PHE A 78 36.94 -16.63 -1.72
N THR A 79 36.89 -15.80 -0.68
CA THR A 79 36.26 -14.49 -0.74
C THR A 79 37.12 -13.53 -1.55
N ALA A 80 36.68 -13.24 -2.77
CA ALA A 80 37.33 -12.27 -3.65
C ALA A 80 36.92 -10.83 -3.32
N CYS A 81 35.66 -10.60 -2.97
CA CYS A 81 35.18 -9.32 -2.45
C CYS A 81 34.30 -9.53 -1.22
N LYS A 82 34.56 -8.71 -0.20
CA LYS A 82 33.73 -8.66 1.00
C LYS A 82 32.37 -8.05 0.67
N CYS A 83 31.34 -8.54 1.36
CA CYS A 83 30.01 -7.96 1.30
C CYS A 83 30.01 -6.48 1.70
N LYS A 84 29.13 -5.71 1.06
CA LYS A 84 28.80 -4.32 1.38
C LYS A 84 27.29 -4.21 1.44
N ASN A 85 26.76 -3.15 2.06
CA ASN A 85 25.32 -2.88 2.05
C ASN A 85 24.71 -2.82 0.62
N THR A 86 25.49 -2.52 -0.41
CA THR A 86 25.05 -2.41 -1.81
C THR A 86 25.41 -3.61 -2.70
N SER A 87 26.13 -4.62 -2.19
CA SER A 87 26.58 -5.74 -3.00
C SER A 87 26.95 -6.97 -2.15
N ASP A 88 26.56 -8.16 -2.61
CA ASP A 88 26.91 -9.43 -1.96
C ASP A 88 28.42 -9.70 -1.93
N THR A 89 28.81 -10.69 -1.13
CA THR A 89 30.12 -11.35 -1.21
C THR A 89 30.32 -11.98 -2.58
N ILE A 90 31.50 -11.77 -3.18
CA ILE A 90 31.89 -12.44 -4.42
C ILE A 90 32.86 -13.56 -4.08
N CYS A 91 32.49 -14.78 -4.49
CA CYS A 91 33.28 -15.99 -4.29
C CYS A 91 33.91 -16.43 -5.61
N CYS A 92 35.23 -16.59 -5.63
CA CYS A 92 35.96 -17.11 -6.78
C CYS A 92 36.54 -18.49 -6.47
N LYS A 93 36.70 -19.32 -7.50
CA LYS A 93 37.35 -20.62 -7.38
C LYS A 93 38.86 -20.48 -7.39
N GLN A 94 39.55 -21.48 -6.88
CA GLN A 94 41.01 -21.56 -6.96
C GLN A 94 41.46 -21.59 -8.43
N GLY A 95 42.37 -20.68 -8.80
CA GLY A 95 42.79 -20.47 -10.20
C GLY A 95 42.00 -19.41 -10.97
N GLU A 96 41.00 -18.77 -10.36
CA GLU A 96 40.33 -17.57 -10.90
C GLU A 96 40.89 -16.29 -10.28
N GLN A 97 40.82 -15.18 -11.02
CA GLN A 97 41.15 -13.84 -10.58
C GLN A 97 39.92 -12.94 -10.58
N PHE A 98 39.82 -12.06 -9.59
CA PHE A 98 38.72 -11.10 -9.50
C PHE A 98 39.05 -9.82 -10.27
N PHE A 99 38.23 -9.49 -11.26
CA PHE A 99 38.37 -8.28 -12.07
C PHE A 99 37.00 -7.73 -12.45
N ASN A 100 36.80 -6.41 -12.26
CA ASN A 100 35.55 -5.70 -12.59
C ASN A 100 34.26 -6.38 -12.11
N GLY A 101 34.23 -6.86 -10.86
CA GLY A 101 33.02 -7.45 -10.29
C GLY A 101 32.77 -8.90 -10.69
N LYS A 102 33.71 -9.56 -11.39
CA LYS A 102 33.57 -10.96 -11.82
C LYS A 102 34.84 -11.77 -11.59
N CYS A 103 34.66 -13.07 -11.40
CA CYS A 103 35.76 -14.03 -11.40
C CYS A 103 36.08 -14.42 -12.85
N ILE A 104 37.34 -14.32 -13.23
CA ILE A 104 37.84 -14.66 -14.55
C ILE A 104 38.86 -15.79 -14.39
N PRO A 105 38.78 -16.88 -15.18
CA PRO A 105 39.81 -17.90 -15.17
C PRO A 105 41.16 -17.27 -15.47
N GLN A 106 42.17 -17.59 -14.67
CA GLN A 106 43.52 -17.17 -14.99
C GLN A 106 43.91 -17.84 -16.32
N PRO A 107 44.33 -17.08 -17.35
CA PRO A 107 44.79 -17.70 -18.58
C PRO A 107 45.94 -18.63 -18.23
N SER A 108 45.82 -19.90 -18.59
CA SER A 108 46.91 -20.87 -18.49
C SER A 108 48.12 -20.19 -19.14
N GLN A 109 49.15 -19.93 -18.35
CA GLN A 109 50.43 -19.57 -18.93
C GLN A 109 50.84 -20.80 -19.75
N THR A 110 50.59 -20.77 -21.06
CA THR A 110 51.26 -21.64 -21.99
C THR A 110 52.73 -21.37 -21.75
N THR A 111 53.38 -22.28 -21.03
CA THR A 111 54.82 -22.37 -20.94
C THR A 111 55.30 -22.48 -22.37
N ARG A 112 55.61 -21.34 -23.00
CA ARG A 112 56.46 -21.34 -24.18
C ARG A 112 57.80 -21.81 -23.63
N ILE A 113 58.06 -23.10 -23.81
CA ILE A 113 59.38 -23.68 -23.61
C ILE A 113 60.28 -22.92 -24.57
N THR A 114 60.86 -21.83 -24.10
CA THR A 114 62.01 -21.23 -24.76
C THR A 114 63.16 -22.16 -24.46
N THR A 115 63.47 -23.03 -25.43
CA THR A 115 64.68 -23.82 -25.46
C THR A 115 65.86 -22.84 -25.44
N ALA A 116 66.37 -22.52 -24.24
CA ALA A 116 67.63 -21.82 -24.09
C ALA A 116 68.73 -22.88 -24.03
N SER A 117 69.44 -23.04 -25.15
CA SER A 117 70.69 -23.76 -25.22
C SER A 117 71.73 -23.10 -24.30
N THR A 118 72.19 -23.89 -23.34
CA THR A 118 73.52 -23.95 -22.74
C THR A 118 74.49 -22.77 -22.96
N THR A 119 74.84 -22.05 -21.89
CA THR A 119 76.26 -21.78 -21.54
C THR A 119 76.41 -21.32 -20.07
N VAL A 120 76.88 -22.24 -19.24
CA VAL A 120 78.06 -22.15 -18.35
C VAL A 120 78.35 -20.83 -17.59
N HIS A 121 78.53 -21.00 -16.26
CA HIS A 121 79.43 -20.34 -15.30
C HIS A 121 78.88 -19.48 -14.14
N SER A 122 79.13 -20.04 -12.94
CA SER A 122 79.81 -19.44 -11.79
C SER A 122 78.99 -18.82 -10.66
N SER A 123 79.16 -19.46 -9.51
CA SER A 123 78.86 -19.07 -8.14
C SER A 123 79.49 -17.73 -7.73
N VAL A 124 78.74 -16.86 -7.06
CA VAL A 124 79.24 -15.99 -5.98
C VAL A 124 78.10 -15.70 -4.99
N ALA A 125 78.37 -15.92 -3.71
CA ALA A 125 77.58 -15.52 -2.55
C ALA A 125 77.89 -14.10 -2.11
N SER A 126 77.00 -13.51 -1.30
CA SER A 126 77.04 -12.21 -0.57
C SER A 126 75.99 -11.25 -1.14
N SER A 127 75.19 -10.49 -0.39
CA SER A 127 75.16 -10.14 1.03
C SER A 127 73.83 -9.40 1.30
N SER A 128 73.32 -9.50 2.54
CA SER A 128 72.26 -8.70 3.18
C SER A 128 72.38 -7.17 2.89
N PRO A 129 71.34 -6.31 3.08
CA PRO A 129 70.63 -6.14 4.37
C PRO A 129 69.14 -5.69 4.35
N SER A 130 68.40 -6.06 5.40
CA SER A 130 67.28 -5.27 5.97
C SER A 130 67.85 -4.04 6.71
N PRO A 131 67.12 -3.04 7.26
CA PRO A 131 65.67 -2.97 7.55
C PRO A 131 65.01 -1.57 7.37
N SER A 132 63.68 -1.52 7.59
CA SER A 132 62.94 -0.52 8.41
C SER A 132 61.68 0.04 7.73
N PRO A 133 60.51 0.04 8.40
CA PRO A 133 59.31 0.72 7.96
C PRO A 133 59.26 2.15 8.50
N GLN A 134 58.99 3.12 7.63
CA GLN A 134 58.67 4.50 8.04
C GLN A 134 57.16 4.65 8.21
N ASN A 135 56.77 4.95 9.46
CA ASN A 135 55.53 5.61 9.86
C ASN A 135 55.36 6.95 9.13
N PHE A 136 54.10 7.36 8.89
CA PHE A 136 53.51 8.72 8.96
C PHE A 136 52.12 8.70 8.25
N PRO A 137 51.20 9.67 8.47
CA PRO A 137 50.36 9.81 9.66
C PRO A 137 48.86 9.98 9.32
N ASP A 138 48.02 10.01 10.36
CA ASP A 138 46.63 10.50 10.34
C ASP A 138 46.50 11.90 9.69
N PRO A 139 45.32 12.17 9.08
CA PRO A 139 44.76 13.50 9.08
C PRO A 139 43.42 13.55 9.84
N SER A 140 43.39 14.44 10.84
CA SER A 140 42.20 14.96 11.53
C SER A 140 41.28 15.75 10.58
N PRO A 141 40.03 16.05 11.00
CA PRO A 141 38.93 16.34 10.10
C PRO A 141 38.85 17.82 9.72
N SER A 142 38.61 18.08 8.43
CA SER A 142 38.32 19.40 7.92
C SER A 142 36.81 19.65 7.91
N THR A 143 36.42 20.62 8.73
CA THR A 143 35.16 21.35 8.73
C THR A 143 34.87 21.89 7.33
N GLN A 144 33.73 21.53 6.74
CA GLN A 144 33.21 22.20 5.55
C GLN A 144 31.79 22.73 5.78
N ASN A 145 31.72 24.03 5.57
CA ASN A 145 30.58 24.93 5.65
C ASN A 145 29.42 24.50 4.74
N PHE A 146 28.20 24.59 5.26
CA PHE A 146 26.97 24.62 4.49
C PHE A 146 26.83 25.94 3.73
N PRO A 147 26.49 25.91 2.43
CA PRO A 147 25.77 27.03 1.79
C PRO A 147 24.26 26.75 1.84
N GLY A 148 23.51 27.78 2.25
CA GLY A 148 22.05 27.80 2.29
C GLY A 148 21.38 27.76 0.90
N PRO A 149 20.03 27.76 0.89
CA PRO A 149 19.23 27.41 -0.27
C PRO A 149 19.15 28.54 -1.31
N SER A 150 19.28 28.16 -2.58
CA SER A 150 19.11 29.06 -3.72
C SER A 150 17.61 29.25 -4.06
N PRO A 151 17.18 30.45 -4.52
CA PRO A 151 15.79 30.77 -4.77
C PRO A 151 15.29 30.31 -6.15
N ARG A 152 13.97 30.08 -6.23
CA ARG A 152 13.19 29.81 -7.46
C ARG A 152 13.37 30.92 -8.50
N PRO A 153 13.48 30.60 -9.80
CA PRO A 153 13.24 31.56 -10.85
C PRO A 153 11.73 31.69 -11.14
N HIS A 154 11.25 32.93 -11.12
CA HIS A 154 9.97 33.34 -11.67
C HIS A 154 10.03 33.31 -13.20
N ASN A 155 9.16 32.51 -13.83
CA ASN A 155 8.92 32.59 -15.26
C ASN A 155 7.86 33.67 -15.55
N SER A 156 8.34 34.76 -16.12
CA SER A 156 7.58 35.85 -16.72
C SER A 156 7.03 35.39 -18.07
N ILE A 157 5.70 35.43 -18.23
CA ILE A 157 5.02 35.22 -19.51
C ILE A 157 5.05 36.54 -20.30
N PRO A 158 5.45 36.55 -21.59
CA PRO A 158 5.38 37.74 -22.42
C PRO A 158 3.99 37.93 -23.03
N SER A 159 3.54 39.19 -23.04
CA SER A 159 2.38 39.68 -23.78
C SER A 159 2.52 39.47 -25.29
N PRO A 160 1.41 39.18 -26.00
CA PRO A 160 1.30 39.47 -27.43
C PRO A 160 0.43 40.71 -27.66
N HIS A 161 1.01 41.67 -28.38
CA HIS A 161 0.32 42.76 -29.04
C HIS A 161 -0.56 42.25 -30.19
N SER A 162 -1.84 42.64 -30.13
CA SER A 162 -2.68 43.16 -31.22
C SER A 162 -2.39 42.74 -32.68
N PHE A 163 -3.36 42.04 -33.29
CA PHE A 163 -3.82 42.29 -34.66
C PHE A 163 -5.32 41.94 -34.77
N MET A 164 -6.15 42.95 -35.01
CA MET A 164 -7.54 42.77 -35.41
C MET A 164 -7.63 42.53 -36.92
N PRO A 165 -8.55 41.65 -37.37
CA PRO A 165 -9.18 41.80 -38.67
C PRO A 165 -10.66 42.22 -38.52
N ASN A 166 -11.04 43.16 -39.37
CA ASN A 166 -12.40 43.62 -39.66
C ASN A 166 -13.40 42.46 -39.84
N PRO A 167 -14.64 42.55 -39.31
CA PRO A 167 -15.73 41.71 -39.77
C PRO A 167 -16.44 42.36 -40.96
N SER A 168 -16.38 41.69 -42.10
CA SER A 168 -17.31 41.89 -43.22
C SER A 168 -18.66 41.22 -42.90
N PRO A 169 -19.80 41.77 -43.33
CA PRO A 169 -21.11 41.18 -43.07
C PRO A 169 -21.41 40.10 -44.13
N SER A 170 -21.47 38.83 -43.72
CA SER A 170 -22.07 37.77 -44.53
C SER A 170 -23.20 37.08 -43.77
N SER A 171 -24.42 37.43 -44.17
CA SER A 171 -25.56 36.53 -44.38
C SER A 171 -25.56 35.21 -43.61
N TYR A 172 -26.25 35.19 -42.46
CA TYR A 172 -26.72 33.96 -41.81
C TYR A 172 -28.24 33.92 -41.87
N GLU A 173 -28.78 33.49 -43.01
CA GLU A 173 -30.09 32.84 -43.05
C GLU A 173 -29.85 31.32 -42.97
N GLY A 174 -30.41 30.68 -41.95
CA GLY A 174 -30.54 29.22 -41.89
C GLY A 174 -29.74 28.51 -40.80
N SER A 175 -30.11 28.66 -39.52
CA SER A 175 -29.83 27.61 -38.51
C SER A 175 -30.67 27.76 -37.22
N HIS A 176 -31.98 28.01 -37.33
CA HIS A 176 -32.86 28.00 -36.16
C HIS A 176 -33.26 26.58 -35.73
N SER A 177 -33.17 25.59 -36.63
CA SER A 177 -33.65 24.22 -36.37
C SER A 177 -32.69 23.36 -35.54
N HIS A 178 -31.39 23.66 -35.53
CA HIS A 178 -30.39 22.90 -34.76
C HIS A 178 -30.36 23.29 -33.27
N PHE A 179 -30.61 24.55 -32.95
CA PHE A 179 -30.62 25.01 -31.56
C PHE A 179 -31.82 24.45 -30.79
N ILE A 180 -33.00 24.35 -31.41
CA ILE A 180 -34.20 23.79 -30.76
C ILE A 180 -33.98 22.32 -30.37
N GLY A 181 -33.36 21.52 -31.23
CA GLY A 181 -33.06 20.11 -30.92
C GLY A 181 -32.12 19.93 -29.72
N ILE A 182 -31.13 20.81 -29.58
CA ILE A 182 -30.17 20.76 -28.46
C ILE A 182 -30.87 21.11 -27.12
N TYR A 183 -31.70 22.16 -27.09
CA TYR A 183 -32.43 22.54 -25.88
C TYR A 183 -33.46 21.48 -25.44
N VAL A 184 -34.12 20.81 -26.40
CA VAL A 184 -35.04 19.70 -26.10
C VAL A 184 -34.29 18.50 -25.51
N CYS A 185 -33.12 18.15 -26.04
CA CYS A 185 -32.29 17.07 -25.50
C CYS A 185 -31.78 17.37 -24.08
N PHE A 186 -31.31 18.59 -23.80
CA PHE A 186 -30.90 18.97 -22.45
C PHE A 186 -32.07 19.01 -21.47
N GLY A 187 -33.26 19.44 -21.92
CA GLY A 187 -34.49 19.39 -21.12
C GLY A 187 -34.88 17.96 -20.75
N ILE A 188 -34.86 17.02 -21.70
CA ILE A 188 -35.18 15.60 -21.46
C ILE A 188 -34.11 14.94 -20.57
N LEU A 189 -32.82 15.20 -20.80
CA LEU A 189 -31.75 14.65 -19.96
C LEU A 189 -31.82 15.17 -18.52
N SER A 190 -32.14 16.45 -18.33
CA SER A 190 -32.33 17.05 -17.01
C SER A 190 -33.54 16.45 -16.28
N THR A 191 -34.68 16.29 -16.96
CA THR A 191 -35.86 15.65 -16.35
C THR A 191 -35.65 14.18 -16.04
N LEU A 192 -34.93 13.44 -16.90
CA LEU A 192 -34.54 12.06 -16.61
C LEU A 192 -33.57 11.97 -15.43
N ALA A 193 -32.59 12.87 -15.33
CA ALA A 193 -31.67 12.92 -14.19
C ALA A 193 -32.40 13.22 -12.89
N LEU A 194 -33.34 14.18 -12.90
CA LEU A 194 -34.18 14.50 -11.74
C LEU A 194 -35.15 13.38 -11.39
N ALA A 195 -35.75 12.70 -12.38
CA ALA A 195 -36.59 11.53 -12.16
C ALA A 195 -35.78 10.36 -11.59
N CYS A 196 -34.58 10.11 -12.08
CA CYS A 196 -33.64 9.12 -11.54
C CYS A 196 -33.24 9.48 -10.10
N LEU A 197 -32.94 10.76 -9.81
CA LEU A 197 -32.65 11.23 -8.46
C LEU A 197 -33.86 11.05 -7.55
N PHE A 198 -35.06 11.36 -8.01
CA PHE A 198 -36.31 11.19 -7.27
C PHE A 198 -36.61 9.72 -7.00
N LEU A 199 -36.41 8.84 -7.99
CA LEU A 199 -36.54 7.39 -7.80
C LEU A 199 -35.46 6.83 -6.89
N PHE A 200 -34.24 7.39 -6.90
CA PHE A 200 -33.16 7.02 -6.00
C PHE A 200 -33.45 7.46 -4.55
N ILE A 201 -33.96 8.68 -4.36
CA ILE A 201 -34.44 9.18 -3.06
C ILE A 201 -35.63 8.33 -2.59
N ARG A 202 -36.59 8.02 -3.47
CA ARG A 202 -37.77 7.21 -3.15
C ARG A 202 -37.42 5.74 -2.86
N ARG A 203 -36.37 5.21 -3.49
CA ARG A 203 -35.77 3.89 -3.13
C ARG A 203 -35.09 3.92 -1.77
N ARG A 204 -34.53 5.06 -1.35
CA ARG A 204 -34.01 5.25 0.02
C ARG A 204 -35.10 5.47 1.06
N THR A 205 -36.31 5.89 0.67
CA THR A 205 -37.41 6.19 1.59
C THR A 205 -38.58 5.21 1.49
N LYS A 206 -38.41 4.01 0.92
CA LYS A 206 -39.42 2.97 1.07
C LYS A 206 -39.41 2.56 2.55
N PRO A 207 -40.45 2.89 3.34
CA PRO A 207 -40.51 2.44 4.72
C PRO A 207 -40.57 0.92 4.69
N PHE A 208 -39.93 0.30 5.67
CA PHE A 208 -40.14 -1.11 5.99
C PHE A 208 -41.65 -1.32 6.19
N ASN A 209 -42.33 -1.85 5.18
CA ASN A 209 -43.75 -2.18 5.23
C ASN A 209 -43.85 -3.68 5.50
N GLU A 210 -43.55 -4.08 6.72
CA GLU A 210 -43.80 -5.42 7.25
C GLU A 210 -44.64 -5.31 8.53
N ALA A 211 -45.32 -6.41 8.90
CA ALA A 211 -46.37 -6.43 9.93
C ALA A 211 -45.96 -5.70 11.23
N PRO A 212 -46.81 -4.80 11.77
CA PRO A 212 -46.48 -3.98 12.94
C PRO A 212 -46.03 -4.79 14.16
N GLU A 213 -46.44 -6.06 14.24
CA GLU A 213 -46.10 -6.98 15.33
C GLU A 213 -44.62 -7.38 15.38
N VAL A 214 -43.92 -7.50 14.24
CA VAL A 214 -42.48 -7.84 14.21
C VAL A 214 -41.62 -6.62 14.54
N HIS A 215 -42.07 -5.44 14.13
CA HIS A 215 -41.35 -4.18 14.34
C HIS A 215 -41.20 -3.84 15.82
N ASP A 216 -42.24 -4.12 16.60
CA ASP A 216 -42.29 -3.80 18.04
C ASP A 216 -41.69 -4.90 18.92
N ALA A 217 -41.30 -6.05 18.34
CA ALA A 217 -40.66 -7.12 19.08
C ALA A 217 -39.30 -6.68 19.67
N PRO A 218 -38.91 -7.18 20.86
CA PRO A 218 -37.62 -6.87 21.45
C PRO A 218 -36.46 -7.24 20.51
N LEU A 219 -35.39 -6.42 20.50
CA LEU A 219 -34.21 -6.69 19.68
C LEU A 219 -33.57 -8.06 19.98
N LYS A 220 -33.73 -8.55 21.22
CA LYS A 220 -33.27 -9.88 21.63
C LYS A 220 -33.85 -11.00 20.75
N THR A 221 -35.05 -10.83 20.20
CA THR A 221 -35.67 -11.81 19.28
C THR A 221 -34.79 -12.11 18.06
N VAL A 222 -33.97 -11.15 17.60
CA VAL A 222 -33.00 -11.38 16.52
C VAL A 222 -31.88 -12.32 16.96
N LEU A 223 -31.40 -12.22 18.21
CA LEU A 223 -30.38 -13.10 18.76
C LEU A 223 -30.90 -14.52 19.01
N ASP A 224 -32.18 -14.63 19.36
CA ASP A 224 -32.82 -15.92 19.68
C ASP A 224 -33.25 -16.68 18.40
N ASN A 225 -33.38 -16.00 17.25
CA ASN A 225 -33.68 -16.62 15.95
C ASN A 225 -32.40 -16.90 15.15
N LEU A 226 -31.88 -18.13 15.25
CA LEU A 226 -30.59 -18.52 14.67
C LEU A 226 -30.54 -18.39 13.14
N ASP A 227 -31.63 -18.70 12.43
CA ASP A 227 -31.67 -18.65 10.96
C ASP A 227 -31.52 -17.21 10.45
N VAL A 228 -32.29 -16.27 11.03
CA VAL A 228 -32.20 -14.84 10.72
C VAL A 228 -30.84 -14.29 11.13
N LEU A 229 -30.34 -14.67 12.31
CA LEU A 229 -29.05 -14.20 12.80
C LEU A 229 -27.90 -14.64 11.89
N GLU A 230 -27.85 -15.90 11.48
CA GLU A 230 -26.81 -16.42 10.59
C GLU A 230 -26.83 -15.71 9.23
N GLU A 231 -28.01 -15.49 8.65
CA GLU A 231 -28.13 -14.79 7.37
C GLU A 231 -27.69 -13.32 7.48
N LEU A 232 -28.05 -12.64 8.58
CA LEU A 232 -27.56 -11.29 8.87
C LEU A 232 -26.04 -11.27 9.02
N VAL A 233 -25.44 -12.25 9.71
CA VAL A 233 -23.99 -12.40 9.85
C VAL A 233 -23.34 -12.53 8.47
N LEU A 234 -23.87 -13.40 7.61
CA LEU A 234 -23.34 -13.63 6.26
C LEU A 234 -23.35 -12.37 5.39
N VAL A 235 -24.32 -11.47 5.56
CA VAL A 235 -24.38 -10.24 4.75
C VAL A 235 -23.70 -9.05 5.43
N LEU A 236 -23.69 -8.95 6.77
CA LEU A 236 -23.20 -7.77 7.49
C LEU A 236 -21.75 -7.88 7.97
N ASP A 237 -21.23 -9.06 8.29
CA ASP A 237 -19.86 -9.18 8.81
C ASP A 237 -18.77 -9.10 7.76
N PRO A 238 -18.93 -9.71 6.56
CA PRO A 238 -17.93 -9.60 5.51
C PRO A 238 -17.65 -8.15 5.12
N TYR A 239 -16.41 -7.90 4.71
CA TYR A 239 -16.07 -6.66 4.05
C TYR A 239 -16.37 -6.80 2.55
N ILE A 240 -17.36 -6.03 2.07
CA ILE A 240 -17.70 -5.94 0.65
C ILE A 240 -17.42 -4.50 0.21
N SER A 241 -16.61 -4.33 -0.85
CA SER A 241 -16.24 -3.00 -1.34
C SER A 241 -17.48 -2.17 -1.68
N GLY A 242 -17.56 -0.96 -1.13
CA GLY A 242 -18.67 -0.04 -1.35
C GLY A 242 -19.93 -0.31 -0.52
N ALA A 243 -20.01 -1.42 0.22
CA ALA A 243 -21.13 -1.71 1.12
C ALA A 243 -20.74 -1.47 2.58
N LYS A 244 -21.62 -0.81 3.35
CA LYS A 244 -21.44 -0.67 4.79
C LYS A 244 -21.69 -2.01 5.49
N ASN A 245 -21.03 -2.26 6.60
CA ASN A 245 -20.98 -3.55 7.28
C ASN A 245 -21.17 -3.37 8.80
N THR A 246 -20.99 -4.43 9.59
CA THR A 246 -21.15 -4.40 11.05
C THR A 246 -20.37 -3.28 11.74
N ARG A 247 -19.17 -2.88 11.25
CA ARG A 247 -18.44 -1.72 11.82
C ARG A 247 -19.26 -0.44 11.78
N HIS A 248 -19.98 -0.22 10.68
CA HIS A 248 -20.77 0.98 10.47
C HIS A 248 -22.03 0.94 11.33
N LEU A 249 -22.66 -0.22 11.46
CA LEU A 249 -23.78 -0.43 12.37
C LEU A 249 -23.36 -0.18 13.82
N ALA A 250 -22.24 -0.76 14.26
CA ALA A 250 -21.72 -0.58 15.61
C ALA A 250 -21.42 0.88 15.94
N ALA A 251 -20.89 1.64 14.97
CA ALA A 251 -20.67 3.07 15.13
C ALA A 251 -22.00 3.85 15.31
N GLN A 252 -23.05 3.49 14.57
CA GLN A 252 -24.40 4.06 14.76
C GLN A 252 -24.99 3.69 16.12
N CYS A 253 -24.67 2.50 16.64
CA CYS A 253 -25.01 2.07 17.99
C CYS A 253 -24.10 2.69 19.09
N SER A 254 -23.31 3.71 18.75
CA SER A 254 -22.42 4.42 19.69
C SER A 254 -21.36 3.54 20.37
N PHE A 255 -20.88 2.49 19.71
CA PHE A 255 -19.67 1.79 20.16
C PHE A 255 -18.41 2.57 19.77
N SER A 256 -17.42 2.59 20.66
CA SER A 256 -16.14 3.24 20.39
C SER A 256 -15.36 2.47 19.32
N PHE A 257 -14.52 3.17 18.57
CA PHE A 257 -13.65 2.54 17.58
C PHE A 257 -12.78 1.42 18.16
N ALA A 258 -12.27 1.61 19.38
CA ALA A 258 -11.47 0.61 20.08
C ALA A 258 -12.26 -0.68 20.34
N TRP A 259 -13.51 -0.55 20.82
CA TRP A 259 -14.38 -1.71 21.05
C TRP A 259 -14.74 -2.41 19.74
N ILE A 260 -15.03 -1.65 18.68
CA ILE A 260 -15.33 -2.21 17.35
C ILE A 260 -14.14 -3.00 16.81
N ASN A 261 -12.91 -2.50 16.96
CA ASN A 261 -11.71 -3.23 16.56
C ASN A 261 -11.52 -4.51 17.37
N TYR A 262 -11.75 -4.45 18.69
CA TYR A 262 -11.70 -5.63 19.53
C TYR A 262 -12.72 -6.71 19.10
N ALA A 263 -13.98 -6.33 18.86
CA ALA A 263 -15.00 -7.26 18.38
C ALA A 263 -14.58 -7.97 17.06
N TYR A 264 -13.96 -7.23 16.13
CA TYR A 264 -13.45 -7.81 14.89
C TYR A 264 -12.17 -8.64 15.05
N SER A 265 -11.36 -8.40 16.08
CA SER A 265 -10.21 -9.25 16.41
C SER A 265 -10.64 -10.64 16.91
N MET A 266 -11.86 -10.75 17.44
CA MET A 266 -12.43 -11.99 17.97
C MET A 266 -13.28 -12.77 16.95
N LYS A 267 -13.30 -12.35 15.68
CA LYS A 267 -14.22 -12.86 14.64
C LYS A 267 -14.15 -14.37 14.40
N ASP A 268 -12.99 -14.99 14.68
CA ASP A 268 -12.77 -16.42 14.48
C ASP A 268 -13.48 -17.28 15.54
N HIS A 269 -13.94 -16.65 16.63
CA HIS A 269 -14.63 -17.31 17.74
C HIS A 269 -16.02 -16.72 18.00
N LYS A 270 -16.24 -15.47 17.62
CA LYS A 270 -17.51 -14.78 17.80
C LYS A 270 -17.73 -13.77 16.70
N SER A 271 -18.86 -13.88 16.00
CA SER A 271 -19.28 -12.92 14.99
C SER A 271 -19.27 -11.48 15.58
N PRO A 272 -18.66 -10.51 14.88
CA PRO A 272 -18.75 -9.10 15.24
C PRO A 272 -20.20 -8.61 15.33
N LEU A 273 -21.09 -9.05 14.44
CA LEU A 273 -22.51 -8.67 14.49
C LEU A 273 -23.16 -9.18 15.77
N VAL A 274 -22.94 -10.44 16.13
CA VAL A 274 -23.47 -11.03 17.36
C VAL A 274 -22.97 -10.24 18.57
N ALA A 275 -21.68 -9.93 18.64
CA ALA A 275 -21.11 -9.13 19.74
C ALA A 275 -21.75 -7.73 19.83
N VAL A 276 -22.01 -7.08 18.68
CA VAL A 276 -22.70 -5.78 18.63
C VAL A 276 -24.12 -5.91 19.14
N LEU A 277 -24.90 -6.86 18.63
CA LEU A 277 -26.31 -7.05 19.01
C LEU A 277 -26.46 -7.38 20.50
N GLU A 278 -25.65 -8.29 21.04
CA GLU A 278 -25.62 -8.56 22.48
C GLU A 278 -25.30 -7.31 23.30
N GLY A 279 -24.31 -6.52 22.86
CA GLY A 279 -23.94 -5.28 23.52
C GLY A 279 -25.05 -4.22 23.45
N VAL A 280 -25.78 -4.13 22.33
CA VAL A 280 -26.92 -3.22 22.18
C VAL A 280 -28.07 -3.64 23.09
N VAL A 281 -28.46 -4.91 23.08
CA VAL A 281 -29.53 -5.45 23.94
C VAL A 281 -29.20 -5.23 25.41
N THR A 282 -27.93 -5.36 25.80
CA THR A 282 -27.49 -5.09 27.17
C THR A 282 -27.57 -3.61 27.55
N LYS A 283 -27.19 -2.70 26.63
CA LYS A 283 -27.19 -1.25 26.87
C LYS A 283 -28.57 -0.62 26.77
N ASN A 284 -29.41 -1.16 25.90
CA ASN A 284 -30.73 -0.62 25.54
C ASN A 284 -31.76 -1.77 25.51
N PRO A 285 -32.25 -2.21 26.68
CA PRO A 285 -33.17 -3.34 26.76
C PRO A 285 -34.52 -3.07 26.08
N ASP A 286 -34.91 -1.81 25.95
CA ASP A 286 -36.17 -1.38 25.33
C ASP A 286 -36.09 -1.26 23.80
N TRP A 287 -34.91 -1.48 23.20
CA TRP A 287 -34.77 -1.43 21.75
C TRP A 287 -35.49 -2.60 21.09
N THR A 288 -36.20 -2.27 20.01
CA THR A 288 -36.98 -3.22 19.22
C THR A 288 -36.28 -3.58 17.91
N VAL A 289 -36.80 -4.59 17.21
CA VAL A 289 -36.38 -4.94 15.84
C VAL A 289 -36.49 -3.73 14.90
N GLY A 290 -37.53 -2.91 15.07
CA GLY A 290 -37.72 -1.66 14.32
C GLY A 290 -36.56 -0.68 14.43
N HIS A 291 -36.03 -0.48 15.64
CA HIS A 291 -34.86 0.38 15.84
C HIS A 291 -33.64 -0.16 15.09
N LEU A 292 -33.41 -1.48 15.08
CA LEU A 292 -32.34 -2.09 14.29
C LEU A 292 -32.58 -1.88 12.79
N ALA A 293 -33.81 -2.05 12.31
CA ALA A 293 -34.16 -1.83 10.90
C ALA A 293 -33.86 -0.39 10.46
N GLU A 294 -34.19 0.61 11.28
CA GLU A 294 -33.86 2.02 11.01
C GLU A 294 -32.35 2.25 10.88
N LEU A 295 -31.55 1.66 11.77
CA LEU A 295 -30.09 1.78 11.72
C LEU A 295 -29.51 1.10 10.47
N LEU A 296 -30.03 -0.07 10.10
CA LEU A 296 -29.65 -0.78 8.88
C LEU A 296 -30.00 0.02 7.62
N THR A 297 -31.20 0.61 7.57
CA THR A 297 -31.60 1.53 6.50
C THR A 297 -30.69 2.77 6.46
N ALA A 298 -30.32 3.35 7.60
CA ALA A 298 -29.42 4.50 7.67
C ALA A 298 -28.02 4.22 7.14
N ILE A 299 -27.54 2.97 7.28
CA ILE A 299 -26.30 2.52 6.65
C ILE A 299 -26.50 1.99 5.23
N GLY A 300 -27.72 2.03 4.68
CA GLY A 300 -28.04 1.64 3.31
C GLY A 300 -28.07 0.12 3.10
N ARG A 301 -28.25 -0.66 4.17
CA ARG A 301 -28.31 -2.12 4.16
C ARG A 301 -29.74 -2.62 4.15
N ASN A 302 -30.47 -2.27 3.09
CA ASN A 302 -31.86 -2.69 2.91
C ASN A 302 -32.01 -4.21 2.68
N ASP A 303 -30.96 -4.85 2.20
CA ASP A 303 -30.84 -6.31 2.10
C ASP A 303 -30.89 -6.97 3.49
N ALA A 304 -30.23 -6.38 4.49
CA ALA A 304 -30.31 -6.86 5.88
C ALA A 304 -31.70 -6.60 6.50
N VAL A 305 -32.37 -5.52 6.10
CA VAL A 305 -33.74 -5.23 6.53
C VAL A 305 -34.73 -6.26 5.98
N GLU A 306 -34.56 -6.71 4.73
CA GLU A 306 -35.35 -7.80 4.15
C GLU A 306 -35.14 -9.15 4.87
N ILE A 307 -33.97 -9.36 5.47
CA ILE A 307 -33.73 -10.55 6.30
C ILE A 307 -34.50 -10.45 7.63
N LEU A 308 -34.57 -9.25 8.24
CA LEU A 308 -35.36 -9.05 9.47
C LEU A 308 -36.85 -9.34 9.29
N ALA A 309 -37.38 -9.12 8.09
CA ALA A 309 -38.76 -9.43 7.75
C ALA A 309 -39.13 -10.92 7.87
N LYS A 310 -38.13 -11.81 7.87
CA LYS A 310 -38.32 -13.26 7.99
C LYS A 310 -38.61 -13.70 9.44
N LEU A 311 -38.50 -12.80 10.40
CA LEU A 311 -38.87 -13.08 11.79
C LEU A 311 -40.37 -13.42 11.88
N PRO A 312 -40.75 -14.44 12.68
CA PRO A 312 -42.14 -14.77 12.88
C PRO A 312 -42.85 -13.63 13.64
N ALA A 313 -44.07 -13.29 13.20
CA ALA A 313 -44.94 -12.38 13.96
C ALA A 313 -45.45 -13.10 15.22
N GLY A 314 -45.25 -12.47 16.38
CA GLY A 314 -45.84 -12.90 17.66
C GLY A 314 -45.05 -13.94 18.45
N VAL A 315 -43.90 -13.55 19.03
CA VAL A 315 -43.25 -14.28 20.14
C VAL A 315 -43.45 -13.52 21.45
#